data_AF-A0A377I3R4-F1
#
_entry.id   AF-A0A377I3R4-F1
#
_cell.length_a   1.000
_cell.length_b   1.000
_cell.length_c   1.000
_cell.angle_alpha   90.00
_cell.angle_beta   90.00
_cell.angle_gamma   90.00
#
_symmetry.space_group_name_H-M   'P 1'
#
loop_
_entity.id
_entity.type
_entity.pdbx_description
1 polymer ?
#
loop_
_entity_poly.entity_id
_entity_poly.type
_entity_poly.pdbx_seq_one_letter_code
_entity_poly.pdbx_strand_id
1 'polypeptide(L)'
;MKNPQTHVNTQTANGAIKRMGYKGKLVAHGLRSIASTYLNEQGFNSDLIEVALSHMNSDRIKSAYDRGERLEQRFKLLQAWGDFIEQCSQGALPKYHLQLAA
;
A
#
# COMPACT_ATOMS: atom_id res chain seq x y z
N MET A 1 -5.16 25.65 16.22
CA MET A 1 -4.56 24.30 16.01
C MET A 1 -5.68 23.27 16.04
N LYS A 2 -5.67 22.24 15.15
CA LYS A 2 -6.65 21.14 15.23
C LYS A 2 -6.35 20.27 16.46
N ASN A 3 -7.40 19.70 17.08
CA ASN A 3 -7.26 18.80 18.21
C ASN A 3 -6.50 17.52 17.80
N PRO A 4 -5.33 17.21 18.39
CA PRO A 4 -4.54 16.03 18.03
C PRO A 4 -5.21 14.70 18.40
N GLN A 5 -6.24 14.71 19.25
CA GLN A 5 -7.01 13.52 19.65
C GLN A 5 -8.14 13.16 18.65
N THR A 6 -8.35 13.97 17.61
CA THR A 6 -9.39 13.72 16.60
C THR A 6 -8.78 13.16 15.31
N HIS A 7 -9.58 12.46 14.52
CA HIS A 7 -9.12 11.89 13.26
C HIS A 7 -8.61 12.98 12.30
N VAL A 8 -7.60 12.64 11.52
CA VAL A 8 -7.13 13.52 10.44
C VAL A 8 -8.22 13.72 9.39
N ASN A 9 -8.22 14.87 8.71
CA ASN A 9 -9.13 15.08 7.58
C ASN A 9 -8.70 14.18 6.42
N THR A 10 -9.65 13.59 5.70
CA THR A 10 -9.43 12.67 4.58
C THR A 10 -8.54 13.26 3.47
N GLN A 11 -8.55 14.58 3.29
CA GLN A 11 -7.71 15.27 2.30
C GLN A 11 -6.29 15.53 2.78
N THR A 12 -5.96 15.32 4.06
CA THR A 12 -4.66 15.68 4.64
C THR A 12 -3.51 14.96 3.92
N ALA A 13 -3.64 13.66 3.67
CA ALA A 13 -2.64 12.87 2.94
C ALA A 13 -2.45 13.36 1.51
N ASN A 14 -3.55 13.58 0.77
CA ASN A 14 -3.50 14.12 -0.59
C ASN A 14 -2.91 15.54 -0.62
N GLY A 15 -3.19 16.36 0.39
CA GLY A 15 -2.61 17.69 0.53
C GLY A 15 -1.08 17.63 0.72
N ALA A 16 -0.58 16.67 1.51
CA ALA A 16 0.85 16.45 1.66
C ALA A 16 1.50 16.00 0.34
N ILE A 17 0.92 15.02 -0.35
CA ILE A 17 1.40 14.53 -1.65
C ILE A 17 1.48 15.65 -2.70
N LYS A 18 0.46 16.52 -2.75
CA LYS A 18 0.46 17.69 -3.62
C LYS A 18 1.61 18.66 -3.29
N ARG A 19 1.86 18.92 -2.00
CA ARG A 19 2.97 19.80 -1.54
C ARG A 19 4.35 19.22 -1.84
N MET A 20 4.49 17.90 -1.92
CA MET A 20 5.72 17.23 -2.36
C MET A 20 5.97 17.33 -3.88
N GLY A 21 5.11 18.01 -4.65
CA GLY A 21 5.28 18.21 -6.09
C GLY A 21 4.55 17.18 -6.97
N TYR A 22 3.78 16.27 -6.37
CA TYR A 22 3.06 15.22 -7.11
C TYR A 22 1.61 15.59 -7.48
N LYS A 23 1.26 16.88 -7.45
CA LYS A 23 -0.08 17.34 -7.85
C LYS A 23 -0.38 16.90 -9.29
N GLY A 24 -1.49 16.18 -9.48
CA GLY A 24 -1.90 15.66 -10.79
C GLY A 24 -1.09 14.44 -11.27
N LYS A 25 -0.14 13.94 -10.48
CA LYS A 25 0.70 12.79 -10.80
C LYS A 25 0.47 11.61 -9.85
N LEU A 26 0.18 11.90 -8.57
CA LEU A 26 -0.04 10.89 -7.54
C LEU A 26 -1.08 11.37 -6.53
N VAL A 27 -1.84 10.42 -6.01
CA VAL A 27 -2.77 10.58 -4.89
C VAL A 27 -2.56 9.45 -3.89
N ALA A 28 -3.09 9.58 -2.67
CA ALA A 28 -2.93 8.59 -1.61
C ALA A 28 -3.47 7.20 -1.98
N HIS A 29 -4.47 7.12 -2.87
CA HIS A 29 -4.93 5.84 -3.40
C HIS A 29 -3.90 5.20 -4.34
N GLY A 30 -3.23 5.99 -5.20
CA GLY A 30 -2.20 5.48 -6.11
C GLY A 30 -1.02 4.84 -5.39
N LEU A 31 -0.71 5.25 -4.15
CA LEU A 31 0.28 4.57 -3.30
C LEU A 31 -0.11 3.12 -3.00
N ARG A 32 -1.40 2.82 -2.81
CA ARG A 32 -1.88 1.45 -2.62
C ARG A 32 -1.75 0.63 -3.89
N SER A 33 -2.01 1.24 -5.05
CA SER A 33 -1.84 0.59 -6.36
C SER A 33 -0.38 0.19 -6.57
N ILE A 34 0.57 1.10 -6.29
CA ILE A 34 2.02 0.82 -6.36
C ILE A 34 2.40 -0.37 -5.47
N ALA A 35 1.97 -0.35 -4.20
CA ALA A 35 2.25 -1.44 -3.27
C ALA A 35 1.64 -2.77 -3.74
N SER A 36 0.39 -2.75 -4.21
CA SER A 36 -0.29 -3.94 -4.73
C SER A 36 0.46 -4.54 -5.93
N THR A 37 0.81 -3.72 -6.92
CA THR A 37 1.54 -4.20 -8.10
C THR A 37 2.88 -4.79 -7.72
N TYR A 38 3.70 -4.09 -6.92
CA TYR A 38 5.00 -4.59 -6.50
C TYR A 38 4.89 -5.93 -5.76
N LEU A 39 3.98 -6.05 -4.78
CA LEU A 39 3.84 -7.27 -3.99
C LEU A 39 3.30 -8.45 -4.81
N ASN A 40 2.42 -8.20 -5.78
CA ASN A 40 1.99 -9.25 -6.71
C ASN A 40 3.14 -9.71 -7.61
N GLU A 41 3.98 -8.79 -8.10
CA GLU A 41 5.16 -9.13 -8.90
C GLU A 41 6.21 -9.92 -8.10
N GLN A 42 6.32 -9.70 -6.80
CA GLN A 42 7.14 -10.52 -5.90
C GLN A 42 6.52 -11.89 -5.58
N GLY A 43 5.31 -12.17 -6.05
CA GLY A 43 4.64 -13.47 -5.87
C GLY A 43 4.01 -13.67 -4.48
N PHE A 44 3.76 -12.60 -3.73
CA PHE A 44 3.01 -12.72 -2.48
C PHE A 44 1.57 -13.17 -2.73
N ASN A 45 0.97 -13.83 -1.75
CA ASN A 45 -0.43 -14.25 -1.82
C ASN A 45 -1.35 -13.02 -1.93
N SER A 46 -2.17 -12.96 -2.99
CA SER A 46 -3.05 -11.82 -3.25
C SER A 46 -4.08 -11.57 -2.13
N ASP A 47 -4.61 -12.60 -1.47
CA ASP A 47 -5.51 -12.40 -0.33
C ASP A 47 -4.81 -11.64 0.82
N LEU A 48 -3.52 -11.93 1.05
CA LEU A 48 -2.74 -11.23 2.08
C LEU A 48 -2.43 -9.78 1.68
N ILE A 49 -2.24 -9.51 0.39
CA ILE A 49 -2.06 -8.15 -0.14
C ILE A 49 -3.34 -7.34 0.08
N GLU A 50 -4.50 -7.87 -0.28
CA GLU A 50 -5.79 -7.21 -0.09
C GLU A 50 -6.07 -6.90 1.38
N VAL A 51 -5.80 -7.87 2.28
CA VAL A 51 -5.89 -7.66 3.73
C VAL A 51 -4.93 -6.57 4.21
N ALA A 52 -3.68 -6.55 3.73
CA ALA A 52 -2.71 -5.51 4.09
C ALA A 52 -3.12 -4.12 3.60
N LEU A 53 -3.82 -4.03 2.48
CA LEU A 53 -4.38 -2.79 1.93
C LEU A 53 -5.70 -2.36 2.61
N SER A 54 -6.17 -3.13 3.60
CA SER A 54 -7.46 -2.95 4.27
C SER A 54 -8.65 -3.00 3.30
N HIS A 55 -8.51 -3.74 2.21
CA HIS A 55 -9.62 -4.06 1.33
C HIS A 55 -10.45 -5.17 1.98
N MET A 56 -11.77 -5.02 1.93
CA MET A 56 -12.66 -6.08 2.37
C MET A 56 -12.68 -7.17 1.30
N ASN A 57 -12.37 -8.42 1.69
CA ASN A 57 -12.54 -9.56 0.79
C ASN A 57 -13.99 -9.61 0.31
N SER A 58 -14.18 -9.65 -1.01
CA SER A 58 -15.49 -9.80 -1.64
C SER A 58 -16.13 -11.16 -1.33
N ASP A 59 -15.31 -12.15 -0.95
CA ASP A 59 -15.71 -13.52 -0.69
C ASP A 59 -16.12 -13.73 0.79
N ARG A 60 -17.36 -13.34 1.10
CA ARG A 60 -17.93 -13.40 2.47
C ARG A 60 -17.88 -14.81 3.09
N ILE A 61 -17.92 -15.85 2.26
CA ILE A 61 -17.84 -17.25 2.69
C ILE A 61 -16.43 -17.56 3.22
N LYS A 62 -15.38 -17.20 2.46
CA LYS A 62 -13.98 -17.43 2.84
C LYS A 62 -13.60 -16.67 4.12
N SER A 63 -14.07 -15.42 4.26
CA SER A 63 -13.87 -14.62 5.49
C SER A 63 -14.59 -15.17 6.72
N ALA A 64 -15.67 -15.94 6.56
CA ALA A 64 -16.40 -16.54 7.68
C ALA A 64 -15.61 -17.70 8.34
N TYR A 65 -14.71 -18.35 7.60
CA TYR A 65 -13.91 -19.48 8.07
C TYR A 65 -12.44 -19.13 8.34
N ASP A 66 -11.89 -18.08 7.73
CA ASP A 66 -10.52 -17.63 7.92
C ASP A 66 -10.37 -16.82 9.23
N ARG A 67 -10.13 -17.52 10.34
CA ARG A 67 -9.90 -16.92 11.66
C ARG A 67 -8.43 -16.67 12.00
N GLY A 68 -7.52 -16.96 11.07
CA GLY A 68 -6.08 -16.78 11.28
C GLY A 68 -5.66 -15.35 10.93
N GLU A 69 -5.05 -14.63 11.87
CA GLU A 69 -4.55 -13.26 11.63
C GLU A 69 -3.35 -13.22 10.65
N ARG A 70 -2.72 -14.37 10.39
CA ARG A 70 -1.59 -14.55 9.46
C ARG A 70 -0.49 -13.50 9.67
N LEU A 71 -0.23 -13.15 10.94
CA LEU A 71 0.64 -12.04 11.33
C LEU A 71 2.06 -12.20 10.79
N GLU A 72 2.61 -13.42 10.84
CA GLU A 72 3.95 -13.68 10.33
C GLU A 72 4.04 -13.44 8.82
N GLN A 73 3.06 -13.89 8.04
CA GLN A 73 3.04 -13.64 6.60
C GLN A 73 2.84 -12.16 6.28
N ARG A 74 1.99 -11.47 7.05
CA ARG A 74 1.78 -10.02 6.93
C ARG A 74 3.05 -9.24 7.26
N PHE A 75 3.81 -9.67 8.26
CA PHE A 75 5.10 -9.07 8.60
C PHE A 75 6.09 -9.19 7.44
N LYS A 76 6.26 -10.40 6.88
CA LYS A 76 7.16 -10.62 5.73
C LYS A 76 6.76 -9.78 4.51
N LEU A 77 5.46 -9.68 4.24
CA LEU A 77 4.90 -8.87 3.16
C LEU A 77 5.20 -7.38 3.36
N LEU A 78 4.93 -6.84 4.56
CA LEU A 78 5.18 -5.43 4.86
C LEU A 78 6.67 -5.09 4.94
N GLN A 79 7.50 -6.04 5.37
CA GLN A 79 8.95 -5.89 5.35
C GLN A 79 9.47 -5.79 3.92
N ALA A 80 9.05 -6.67 3.01
CA ALA A 80 9.45 -6.62 1.61
C ALA A 80 9.03 -5.31 0.92
N TRP A 81 7.88 -4.75 1.31
CA TRP A 81 7.44 -3.43 0.86
C TRP A 81 8.33 -2.30 1.42
N GLY A 82 8.71 -2.37 2.71
CA GLY A 82 9.62 -1.42 3.34
C GLY A 82 11.01 -1.43 2.70
N ASP A 83 11.57 -2.62 2.48
CA ASP A 83 12.87 -2.81 1.84
C ASP A 83 12.87 -2.21 0.42
N PHE A 84 11.78 -2.36 -0.32
CA PHE A 84 11.62 -1.75 -1.64
C PHE A 84 11.63 -0.22 -1.59
N ILE A 85 10.93 0.39 -0.64
CA ILE A 85 10.93 1.84 -0.47
C ILE A 85 12.34 2.33 -0.13
N GLU A 86 13.04 1.65 0.76
CA GLU A 86 14.41 2.00 1.15
C GLU A 86 15.35 1.93 -0.06
N GLN A 87 15.28 0.86 -0.84
CA GLN A 87 16.04 0.70 -2.09
C GLN A 87 15.75 1.84 -3.08
N CYS A 88 14.47 2.17 -3.31
CA CYS A 88 14.09 3.29 -4.16
C CYS A 88 14.63 4.63 -3.65
N SER A 89 14.67 4.84 -2.32
CA SER A 89 15.24 6.06 -1.73
C SER A 89 16.75 6.19 -1.97
N GLN A 90 17.45 5.08 -2.15
CA GLN A 90 18.88 5.01 -2.47
C GLN A 90 19.16 5.07 -3.98
N GLY A 91 18.13 5.20 -4.81
CA GLY A 91 18.24 5.28 -6.27
C GLY A 91 18.21 3.92 -6.98
N ALA A 92 17.96 2.82 -6.26
CA ALA A 92 17.70 1.53 -6.91
C ALA A 92 16.30 1.55 -7.53
N LEU A 93 16.25 1.53 -8.86
CA LEU A 93 15.01 1.38 -9.61
C LEU A 93 14.84 -0.09 -10.01
N PRO A 94 13.66 -0.70 -9.80
CA PRO A 94 13.40 -2.05 -10.30
C PRO A 94 13.58 -2.08 -11.83
N LYS A 95 14.16 -3.18 -12.32
CA LYS A 95 14.56 -3.38 -13.72
C LYS A 95 13.41 -3.21 -14.73
N TYR A 96 12.18 -3.43 -14.28
CA TYR A 96 10.96 -3.20 -15.05
C TYR A 96 10.11 -2.20 -14.28
N HIS A 97 10.06 -0.95 -14.75
CA HIS A 97 9.36 0.12 -14.05
C HIS A 97 7.84 -0.07 -14.17
N LEU A 98 7.14 0.10 -13.05
CA LEU A 98 5.69 0.28 -12.97
C LEU A 98 5.27 1.29 -14.05
N GLN A 99 4.68 0.81 -15.14
CA GLN A 99 4.04 1.70 -16.09
C GLN A 99 2.83 2.30 -15.36
N LEU A 100 3.03 3.49 -14.77
CA LEU A 100 1.95 4.33 -14.29
C LEU A 100 1.09 4.62 -15.53
N ALA A 101 0.06 3.81 -15.73
CA ALA A 101 -0.95 4.05 -16.75
C ALA A 101 -1.49 5.47 -16.51
N ALA A 102 -1.32 6.31 -17.53
CA ALA A 102 -1.75 7.70 -17.58
C ALA A 102 -3.27 7.82 -17.52
#